data_AF-A0A5C7TIQ1-F1
#
_entry.id   AF-A0A5C7TIQ1-F1
#
_cell.length_a   1.000
_cell.length_b   1.000
_cell.length_c   1.000
_cell.angle_alpha   90.00
_cell.angle_beta   90.00
_cell.angle_gamma   90.00
#
_symmetry.space_group_name_H-M   'P 1'
#
loop_
_entity.id
_entity.type
_entity.pdbx_description
1 polymer ?
#
loop_
_entity_poly.entity_id
_entity_poly.type
_entity_poly.pdbx_seq_one_letter_code
_entity_poly.pdbx_strand_id
1 'polypeptide(L)'
;MVWWVLAIACLIVLMVVMIARTDSLASEHKRLLVQFKMLDQESIQFQQVTYELAEEFSQFLLLQLGAARRFSRMPEEELYQFEIAMQLIPTLCKEMSGRRLSFKAALQRSLKLHADIEMAVFEATVGRHGRLIPGWQKQSFGGYLQMCQQMYLLTKEYAHKEQRSGQPELTG
;
A
#
# COMPACT_ATOMS: atom_id res chain seq x y z
N MET A 1 39.55 -63.49 7.60
CA MET A 1 39.41 -62.57 8.75
C MET A 1 39.76 -61.12 8.40
N VAL A 2 40.86 -60.83 7.70
CA VAL A 2 41.28 -59.45 7.34
C VAL A 2 40.23 -58.64 6.56
N TRP A 3 39.50 -59.27 5.63
CA TRP A 3 38.45 -58.59 4.84
C TRP A 3 37.28 -58.05 5.68
N TRP A 4 36.90 -58.76 6.75
CA TRP A 4 35.82 -58.31 7.64
C TRP A 4 36.25 -57.10 8.47
N VAL A 5 37.50 -57.06 8.90
CA VAL A 5 38.08 -55.92 9.63
C VAL A 5 38.11 -54.68 8.74
N LEU A 6 38.46 -54.84 7.46
CA LEU A 6 38.53 -53.75 6.48
C LEU A 6 37.14 -53.21 6.13
N ALA A 7 36.13 -54.08 6.00
CA ALA A 7 34.74 -53.69 5.80
C ALA A 7 34.17 -52.92 7.00
N ILE A 8 34.46 -53.37 8.23
CA ILE A 8 34.05 -52.68 9.46
C ILE A 8 34.73 -51.31 9.58
N ALA A 9 36.03 -51.22 9.29
CA ALA A 9 36.75 -49.96 9.31
C ALA A 9 36.17 -48.95 8.29
N CYS A 10 35.83 -49.41 7.08
CA CYS A 10 35.22 -48.57 6.05
C CYS A 10 33.83 -48.07 6.46
N LEU A 11 33.01 -48.93 7.08
CA LEU A 11 31.70 -48.55 7.62
C LEU A 11 31.81 -47.50 8.72
N ILE A 12 32.77 -47.64 9.64
CA ILE A 12 32.99 -46.66 10.71
C ILE A 12 33.37 -45.30 10.12
N VAL A 13 34.28 -45.27 9.13
CA VAL A 13 34.67 -44.01 8.47
C VAL A 13 33.47 -43.36 7.76
N LEU A 14 32.66 -44.15 7.03
CA LEU A 14 31.45 -43.64 6.39
C LEU A 14 30.45 -43.07 7.41
N MET A 15 30.27 -43.75 8.55
CA MET A 15 29.38 -43.27 9.61
C MET A 15 29.86 -41.94 10.19
N VAL A 16 31.16 -41.82 10.48
CA VAL A 16 31.76 -40.57 10.99
C VAL A 16 31.61 -39.42 9.99
N VAL A 17 31.84 -39.68 8.70
CA VAL A 17 31.64 -38.67 7.63
C VAL A 17 30.18 -38.24 7.54
N MET A 18 29.24 -39.18 7.62
CA MET A 18 27.80 -38.89 7.60
C MET A 18 27.39 -38.05 8.81
N ILE A 19 27.86 -38.38 10.01
CA ILE A 19 27.58 -37.62 11.25
C ILE A 19 28.12 -36.20 11.12
N ALA A 20 29.37 -36.04 10.67
CA ALA A 20 29.98 -34.72 10.48
C ALA A 20 29.20 -33.87 9.44
N ARG A 21 28.71 -34.51 8.36
CA ARG A 21 27.87 -33.84 7.35
C ARG A 21 26.51 -33.43 7.90
N THR A 22 25.85 -34.28 8.70
CA THR A 22 24.57 -33.94 9.33
C THR A 22 24.70 -32.82 10.34
N ASP A 23 25.79 -32.78 11.11
CA ASP A 23 26.05 -31.70 12.07
C ASP A 23 26.31 -30.37 11.35
N SER A 24 27.08 -30.39 10.24
CA SER A 24 27.28 -29.22 9.38
C SER A 24 25.95 -28.70 8.84
N LEU A 25 25.12 -29.57 8.27
CA LEU A 25 23.80 -29.20 7.75
C LEU A 25 22.86 -28.66 8.84
N ALA A 26 22.87 -29.27 10.02
CA ALA A 26 22.07 -28.82 11.15
C ALA A 26 22.48 -27.42 11.63
N SER A 27 23.78 -27.12 11.61
CA SER A 27 24.30 -25.80 11.96
C SER A 27 23.92 -24.73 10.92
N GLU A 28 24.01 -25.06 9.63
CA GLU A 28 23.61 -24.18 8.53
C GLU A 28 22.11 -23.90 8.55
N HIS A 29 21.29 -24.94 8.76
CA HIS A 29 19.85 -24.79 8.89
C HIS A 29 19.47 -23.89 10.07
N LYS A 30 20.12 -24.04 11.24
CA LYS A 30 19.92 -23.14 12.39
C LYS A 30 20.30 -21.70 12.05
N ARG A 31 21.42 -21.49 11.37
CA ARG A 31 21.87 -20.16 10.95
C ARG A 31 20.88 -19.51 9.98
N LEU A 32 20.43 -20.24 8.96
CA LEU A 32 19.43 -19.78 7.99
C LEU A 32 18.10 -19.46 8.68
N LEU A 33 17.67 -20.29 9.64
CA LEU A 33 16.44 -20.05 10.39
C LEU A 33 16.52 -18.76 11.22
N VAL A 34 17.66 -18.47 11.85
CA VAL A 34 17.87 -17.21 12.59
C VAL A 34 17.86 -16.01 11.65
N GLN A 35 18.54 -16.10 10.51
CA GLN A 35 18.54 -15.03 9.50
C GLN A 35 17.13 -14.78 8.95
N PHE A 36 16.38 -15.84 8.68
CA PHE A 36 14.99 -15.73 8.25
C PHE A 36 14.12 -15.04 9.30
N LYS A 37 14.26 -15.40 10.58
CA LYS A 37 13.52 -14.76 11.68
C LYS A 37 13.87 -13.27 11.84
N MET A 38 15.14 -12.89 11.68
CA MET A 38 15.55 -11.49 11.71
C MET A 38 14.92 -10.71 10.56
N LEU A 39 14.99 -11.23 9.33
CA LEU A 39 14.36 -10.62 8.16
C LEU A 39 12.83 -10.52 8.30
N ASP A 40 12.19 -11.53 8.87
CA ASP A 40 10.75 -11.52 9.14
C ASP A 40 10.39 -10.41 10.12
N GLN A 41 11.16 -10.25 11.20
CA GLN A 41 10.98 -9.18 12.17
C GLN A 41 11.20 -7.78 11.56
N GLU A 42 12.23 -7.60 10.74
CA GLU A 42 12.46 -6.35 10.00
C GLU A 42 11.31 -6.04 9.03
N SER A 43 10.76 -7.07 8.37
CA SER A 43 9.64 -6.90 7.45
C SER A 43 8.36 -6.43 8.17
N ILE A 44 8.11 -6.95 9.37
CA ILE A 44 6.98 -6.54 10.22
C ILE A 44 7.14 -5.08 10.65
N GLN A 45 8.35 -4.70 11.10
CA GLN A 45 8.66 -3.31 11.47
C GLN A 45 8.43 -2.36 10.29
N PHE A 46 8.94 -2.72 9.11
CA PHE A 46 8.75 -1.92 7.90
C PHE A 46 7.28 -1.80 7.51
N GLN A 47 6.50 -2.88 7.64
CA GLN A 47 5.07 -2.87 7.36
C GLN A 47 4.30 -1.96 8.33
N GLN A 48 4.68 -1.93 9.61
CA GLN A 48 4.10 -1.03 10.62
C GLN A 48 4.36 0.43 10.26
N VAL A 49 5.61 0.80 10.01
CA VAL A 49 5.99 2.17 9.61
C VAL A 49 5.29 2.59 8.32
N THR A 50 5.18 1.69 7.35
CA THR A 50 4.47 1.97 6.09
C THR A 50 2.99 2.26 6.32
N TYR A 51 2.37 1.53 7.25
CA TYR A 51 0.97 1.72 7.60
C TYR A 51 0.75 3.05 8.34
N GLU A 52 1.59 3.37 9.33
CA GLU A 52 1.56 4.66 10.04
C GLU A 52 1.69 5.84 9.07
N LEU A 53 2.65 5.76 8.14
CA LEU A 53 2.82 6.80 7.12
C LEU A 53 1.58 6.93 6.22
N ALA A 54 0.92 5.82 5.89
CA ALA A 54 -0.32 5.85 5.10
C ALA A 54 -1.47 6.50 5.88
N GLU A 55 -1.57 6.29 7.19
CA GLU A 55 -2.53 6.97 8.06
C GLU A 55 -2.26 8.48 8.16
N GLU A 56 -1.02 8.88 8.45
CA GLU A 56 -0.63 10.29 8.51
C GLU A 56 -0.91 11.01 7.18
N PHE A 57 -0.56 10.36 6.07
CA PHE A 57 -0.81 10.90 4.74
C PHE A 57 -2.30 11.06 4.43
N SER A 58 -3.12 10.05 4.78
CA SER A 58 -4.58 10.11 4.64
C SER A 58 -5.16 11.26 5.47
N GLN A 59 -4.79 11.36 6.75
CA GLN A 59 -5.26 12.40 7.65
C GLN A 59 -4.86 13.79 7.17
N PHE A 60 -3.62 13.95 6.70
CA PHE A 60 -3.14 15.20 6.13
C PHE A 60 -3.99 15.62 4.92
N LEU A 61 -4.24 14.72 3.97
CA LEU A 61 -5.06 15.01 2.80
C LEU A 61 -6.51 15.34 3.18
N LEU A 62 -7.10 14.62 4.12
CA LEU A 62 -8.47 14.86 4.59
C LEU A 62 -8.61 16.24 5.26
N LEU A 63 -7.64 16.62 6.09
CA LEU A 63 -7.62 17.94 6.73
C LEU A 63 -7.55 19.06 5.67
N GLN A 64 -6.67 18.90 4.68
CA GLN A 64 -6.49 19.83 3.59
C GLN A 64 -7.73 19.91 2.68
N LEU A 65 -8.36 18.77 2.39
CA LEU A 65 -9.60 18.69 1.63
C LEU A 65 -10.74 19.39 2.39
N GLY A 66 -10.88 19.15 3.70
CA GLY A 66 -11.89 19.80 4.54
C GLY A 66 -11.74 21.32 4.59
N ALA A 67 -10.51 21.82 4.63
CA ALA A 67 -10.24 23.26 4.55
C ALA A 67 -10.62 23.84 3.17
N ALA A 68 -10.26 23.15 2.08
CA ALA A 68 -10.59 23.58 0.72
C ALA A 68 -12.10 23.48 0.40
N ARG A 69 -12.79 22.47 0.95
CA ARG A 69 -14.23 22.23 0.74
C ARG A 69 -15.08 23.44 1.09
N ARG A 70 -14.76 24.15 2.18
CA ARG A 70 -15.53 25.32 2.65
C ARG A 70 -15.65 26.44 1.63
N PHE A 71 -14.69 26.54 0.72
CA PHE A 71 -14.60 27.60 -0.28
C PHE A 71 -14.84 27.09 -1.70
N SER A 72 -14.98 25.77 -1.87
CA SER A 72 -15.15 25.12 -3.18
C SER A 72 -16.62 24.99 -3.55
N ARG A 73 -16.95 25.28 -4.81
CA ARG A 73 -18.27 24.97 -5.42
C ARG A 73 -18.30 23.61 -6.15
N MET A 74 -17.35 22.73 -5.86
CA MET A 74 -17.37 21.37 -6.40
C MET A 74 -18.63 20.62 -5.93
N PRO A 75 -19.26 19.77 -6.78
CA PRO A 75 -20.43 19.01 -6.39
C PRO A 75 -20.18 18.19 -5.13
N GLU A 76 -21.13 18.20 -4.20
CA GLU A 76 -20.98 17.55 -2.90
C GLU A 76 -20.78 16.03 -3.03
N GLU A 77 -21.42 15.41 -4.03
CA GLU A 77 -21.25 14.00 -4.34
C GLU A 77 -19.80 13.66 -4.79
N GLU A 78 -19.16 14.53 -5.56
CA GLU A 78 -17.76 14.35 -5.97
C GLU A 78 -16.81 14.54 -4.80
N LEU A 79 -17.07 15.55 -3.96
CA LEU A 79 -16.30 15.80 -2.74
C LEU A 79 -16.40 14.61 -1.77
N TYR A 80 -17.58 14.01 -1.63
CA TYR A 80 -17.77 12.81 -0.83
C TYR A 80 -16.93 11.65 -1.37
N GLN A 81 -16.93 11.42 -2.69
CA GLN A 81 -16.10 10.37 -3.29
C GLN A 81 -14.59 10.63 -3.11
N PHE A 82 -14.14 11.88 -3.15
CA PHE A 82 -12.75 12.25 -2.89
C PHE A 82 -12.37 12.00 -1.44
N GLU A 83 -13.26 12.33 -0.51
CA GLU A 83 -13.10 12.08 0.92
C GLU A 83 -12.98 10.57 1.21
N ILE A 84 -13.90 9.77 0.67
CA ILE A 84 -13.83 8.30 0.77
C ILE A 84 -12.52 7.78 0.17
N ALA A 85 -12.10 8.28 -1.00
CA ALA A 85 -10.86 7.83 -1.61
C ALA A 85 -9.65 8.07 -0.69
N MET A 86 -9.57 9.23 -0.05
CA MET A 86 -8.50 9.54 0.91
C MET A 86 -8.60 8.68 2.17
N GLN A 87 -9.80 8.43 2.69
CA GLN A 87 -10.01 7.56 3.86
C GLN A 87 -9.60 6.10 3.60
N LEU A 88 -9.71 5.62 2.35
CA LEU A 88 -9.35 4.25 1.99
C LEU A 88 -7.84 3.98 1.90
N ILE A 89 -7.00 5.02 1.91
CA ILE A 89 -5.53 4.89 1.77
C ILE A 89 -4.92 3.85 2.74
N PRO A 90 -5.18 3.91 4.07
CA PRO A 90 -4.58 2.96 5.02
C PRO A 90 -5.13 1.54 4.82
N THR A 91 -6.43 1.42 4.53
CA THR A 91 -7.09 0.15 4.26
C THR A 91 -6.47 -0.55 3.05
N LEU A 92 -6.27 0.16 1.94
CA LEU A 92 -5.66 -0.39 0.73
C LEU A 92 -4.20 -0.78 0.95
N CYS A 93 -3.44 0.02 1.71
CA CYS A 93 -2.09 -0.33 2.12
C CYS A 93 -2.06 -1.68 2.88
N LYS A 94 -3.00 -1.86 3.82
CA LYS A 94 -3.12 -3.09 4.61
C LYS A 94 -3.59 -4.28 3.78
N GLU A 95 -4.56 -4.10 2.88
CA GLU A 95 -5.05 -5.19 2.03
C GLU A 95 -4.01 -5.66 1.02
N MET A 96 -3.23 -4.73 0.43
CA MET A 96 -2.19 -5.06 -0.53
C MET A 96 -0.98 -5.73 0.12
N SER A 97 -0.57 -5.28 1.32
CA SER A 97 0.53 -5.89 2.06
C SER A 97 0.16 -7.23 2.71
N GLY A 98 -1.01 -7.32 3.34
CA GLY A 98 -1.43 -8.50 4.10
C GLY A 98 -2.08 -9.60 3.25
N ARG A 99 -3.03 -9.24 2.38
CA ARG A 99 -3.80 -10.22 1.58
C ARG A 99 -3.26 -10.43 0.17
N ARG A 100 -2.24 -9.66 -0.23
CA ARG A 100 -1.62 -9.69 -1.57
C ARG A 100 -2.64 -9.58 -2.71
N LEU A 101 -3.71 -8.82 -2.49
CA LEU A 101 -4.70 -8.55 -3.52
C LEU A 101 -4.11 -7.59 -4.57
N SER A 102 -4.54 -7.75 -5.82
CA SER A 102 -4.32 -6.71 -6.83
C SER A 102 -4.97 -5.40 -6.37
N PHE A 103 -4.36 -4.27 -6.73
CA PHE A 103 -4.85 -2.94 -6.34
C PHE A 103 -6.33 -2.74 -6.70
N LYS A 104 -6.73 -3.07 -7.94
CA LYS A 104 -8.12 -2.90 -8.41
C LYS A 104 -9.10 -3.73 -7.60
N ALA A 105 -8.75 -4.98 -7.26
CA ALA A 105 -9.59 -5.84 -6.44
C ALA A 105 -9.72 -5.33 -5.00
N ALA A 106 -8.62 -4.86 -4.40
CA ALA A 106 -8.62 -4.26 -3.06
C ALA A 106 -9.49 -2.99 -3.02
N LEU A 107 -9.35 -2.13 -4.03
CA LEU A 107 -10.17 -0.92 -4.14
C LEU A 107 -11.65 -1.21 -4.32
N GLN A 108 -12.01 -2.15 -5.22
CA GLN A 108 -13.41 -2.52 -5.45
C GLN A 108 -14.07 -3.05 -4.17
N ARG A 109 -13.35 -3.91 -3.45
CA ARG A 109 -13.81 -4.44 -2.18
C ARG A 109 -13.97 -3.34 -1.14
N SER A 110 -12.99 -2.47 -1.02
CA SER A 110 -12.97 -1.40 -0.02
C SER A 110 -14.09 -0.37 -0.26
N LEU A 111 -14.29 0.06 -1.51
CA LEU A 111 -15.39 0.97 -1.89
C LEU A 111 -16.76 0.39 -1.54
N LYS A 112 -16.97 -0.90 -1.87
CA LYS A 112 -18.23 -1.58 -1.56
C LYS A 112 -18.46 -1.74 -0.05
N LEU A 113 -17.41 -2.08 0.72
CA LEU A 113 -17.54 -2.32 2.16
C LEU A 113 -17.71 -1.04 2.98
N HIS A 114 -17.04 0.04 2.60
CA HIS A 114 -16.98 1.25 3.42
C HIS A 114 -17.98 2.34 3.02
N ALA A 115 -18.40 2.38 1.76
CA ALA A 115 -19.21 3.47 1.24
C ALA A 115 -20.37 3.02 0.34
N ASP A 116 -20.52 1.69 0.12
CA ASP A 116 -21.47 1.12 -0.86
C ASP A 116 -21.35 1.75 -2.26
N ILE A 117 -20.15 2.21 -2.61
CA ILE A 117 -19.87 2.83 -3.91
C ILE A 117 -19.46 1.74 -4.89
N GLU A 118 -20.16 1.67 -6.03
CA GLU A 118 -19.75 0.81 -7.12
C GLU A 118 -18.47 1.34 -7.79
N MET A 119 -17.56 0.42 -8.13
CA MET A 119 -16.31 0.77 -8.83
C MET A 119 -16.56 1.56 -10.11
N ALA A 120 -17.64 1.26 -10.85
CA ALA A 120 -17.98 1.97 -12.09
C ALA A 120 -18.31 3.45 -11.83
N VAL A 121 -18.99 3.76 -10.73
CA VAL A 121 -19.31 5.15 -10.32
C VAL A 121 -18.04 5.90 -9.97
N PHE A 122 -17.14 5.26 -9.22
CA PHE A 122 -15.84 5.84 -8.89
C PHE A 122 -14.99 6.09 -10.14
N GLU A 123 -14.90 5.12 -11.06
CA GLU A 123 -14.18 5.25 -12.33
C GLU A 123 -14.78 6.37 -13.20
N ALA A 124 -16.11 6.53 -13.22
CA ALA A 124 -16.77 7.63 -13.93
C ALA A 124 -16.38 9.00 -13.33
N THR A 125 -16.34 9.12 -12.00
CA THR A 125 -15.88 10.35 -11.34
C THR A 125 -14.43 10.66 -11.66
N VAL A 126 -13.54 9.66 -11.63
CA VAL A 126 -12.14 9.83 -12.03
C VAL A 126 -12.05 10.25 -13.50
N GLY A 127 -12.86 9.66 -14.38
CA GLY A 127 -12.90 9.95 -15.81
C GLY A 127 -13.35 11.37 -16.16
N ARG A 128 -14.20 11.99 -15.33
CA ARG A 128 -14.60 13.40 -15.49
C ARG A 128 -13.43 14.38 -15.31
N HIS A 129 -12.42 13.99 -14.54
CA HIS A 129 -11.28 14.83 -14.20
C HIS A 129 -10.01 14.30 -14.88
N GLY A 130 -9.68 14.87 -16.06
CA GLY A 130 -8.53 14.43 -16.85
C GLY A 130 -7.18 14.36 -16.08
N ARG A 131 -7.02 15.18 -15.03
CA ARG A 131 -5.82 15.17 -14.16
C ARG A 131 -5.71 13.96 -13.24
N LEU A 132 -6.81 13.25 -12.98
CA LEU A 132 -6.82 12.05 -12.14
C LEU A 132 -6.46 10.79 -12.93
N ILE A 133 -6.68 10.80 -14.25
CA ILE A 133 -6.44 9.68 -15.16
C ILE A 133 -4.99 9.16 -15.11
N PRO A 134 -3.93 10.00 -15.14
CA PRO A 134 -2.55 9.50 -15.12
C PRO A 134 -2.21 8.73 -13.84
N GLY A 135 -2.77 9.12 -12.69
CA GLY A 135 -2.63 8.39 -11.43
C GLY A 135 -3.39 7.08 -11.46
N TRP A 136 -4.64 7.12 -11.96
CA TRP A 136 -5.51 5.95 -12.09
C TRP A 136 -4.97 4.87 -13.03
N GLN A 137 -4.43 5.24 -14.18
CA GLN A 137 -3.93 4.31 -15.20
C GLN A 137 -2.75 3.45 -14.71
N LYS A 138 -2.01 3.90 -13.70
CA LYS A 138 -0.90 3.12 -13.12
C LYS A 138 -1.36 1.86 -12.40
N GLN A 139 -2.65 1.78 -12.00
CA GLN A 139 -3.25 0.62 -11.33
C GLN A 139 -2.39 0.09 -10.16
N SER A 140 -1.77 1.01 -9.43
CA SER A 140 -0.86 0.73 -8.32
C SER A 140 -1.18 1.64 -7.15
N PHE A 141 -0.77 1.23 -5.95
CA PHE A 141 -0.96 2.05 -4.75
C PHE A 141 -0.30 3.42 -4.87
N GLY A 142 0.92 3.50 -5.40
CA GLY A 142 1.59 4.78 -5.64
C GLY A 142 0.85 5.69 -6.63
N GLY A 143 0.25 5.11 -7.68
CA GLY A 143 -0.62 5.86 -8.60
C GLY A 143 -1.89 6.38 -7.92
N TYR A 144 -2.47 5.58 -7.03
CA TYR A 144 -3.63 5.97 -6.22
C TYR A 144 -3.31 7.13 -5.27
N LEU A 145 -2.17 7.09 -4.57
CA LEU A 145 -1.75 8.20 -3.70
C LEU A 145 -1.59 9.51 -4.49
N GLN A 146 -0.98 9.44 -5.67
CA GLN A 146 -0.85 10.60 -6.57
C GLN A 146 -2.22 11.12 -7.01
N MET A 147 -3.16 10.22 -7.32
CA MET A 147 -4.52 10.58 -7.67
C MET A 147 -5.22 11.29 -6.49
N CYS A 148 -5.13 10.78 -5.26
CA CYS A 148 -5.67 11.42 -4.07
C CYS A 148 -5.08 12.82 -3.83
N GLN A 149 -3.77 13.02 -4.07
CA GLN A 149 -3.17 14.36 -4.01
C GLN A 149 -3.77 15.29 -5.07
N GLN A 150 -3.96 14.81 -6.30
CA GLN A 150 -4.57 15.62 -7.37
C GLN A 150 -6.04 15.94 -7.09
N MET A 151 -6.79 15.04 -6.44
CA MET A 151 -8.17 15.29 -5.99
C MET A 151 -8.23 16.50 -5.05
N TYR A 152 -7.34 16.56 -4.05
CA TYR A 152 -7.20 17.73 -3.17
C TYR A 152 -6.87 19.00 -3.97
N LEU A 153 -5.87 18.94 -4.86
CA LEU A 153 -5.45 20.12 -5.65
C LEU A 153 -6.59 20.65 -6.53
N LEU A 154 -7.38 19.76 -7.13
CA LEU A 154 -8.58 20.13 -7.86
C LEU A 154 -9.56 20.87 -6.95
N THR A 155 -9.92 20.30 -5.79
CA THR A 155 -10.82 20.98 -4.84
C THR A 155 -10.30 22.35 -4.42
N LYS A 156 -8.99 22.48 -4.19
CA LYS A 156 -8.34 23.75 -3.89
C LYS A 156 -8.46 24.75 -5.05
N GLU A 157 -8.27 24.33 -6.30
CA GLU A 157 -8.40 25.20 -7.47
C GLU A 157 -9.84 25.70 -7.65
N TYR A 158 -10.84 24.84 -7.43
CA TYR A 158 -12.24 25.25 -7.43
C TYR A 158 -12.53 26.28 -6.34
N ALA A 159 -11.89 26.16 -5.17
CA ALA A 159 -11.98 27.17 -4.12
C ALA A 159 -11.31 28.51 -4.51
N HIS A 160 -10.17 28.49 -5.19
CA HIS A 160 -9.43 29.71 -5.55
C HIS A 160 -10.06 30.47 -6.73
N LYS A 161 -10.65 29.76 -7.69
CA LYS A 161 -11.39 30.40 -8.81
C LYS A 161 -12.54 31.26 -8.29
N GLU A 162 -13.23 30.80 -7.25
CA GLU A 162 -14.34 31.55 -6.65
C GLU A 162 -13.87 32.81 -5.91
N GLN A 163 -12.75 32.72 -5.17
CA GLN A 163 -12.19 33.90 -4.49
C GLN A 163 -11.82 35.02 -5.46
N ARG A 164 -11.44 34.69 -6.70
CA ARG A 164 -11.16 35.68 -7.74
C ARG A 164 -12.43 36.22 -8.41
N SER A 165 -13.49 35.43 -8.56
CA SER A 165 -14.77 35.89 -9.13
C SER A 165 -15.65 36.65 -8.14
N GLY A 166 -15.40 36.55 -6.83
CA GLY A 166 -16.09 37.29 -5.78
C GLY A 166 -15.53 38.68 -5.48
N GLN A 167 -14.50 39.14 -6.21
CA GLN A 167 -13.93 40.48 -6.04
C GLN A 167 -14.69 41.44 -6.98
N PRO A 168 -15.54 42.37 -6.47
CA PRO A 168 -16.19 43.34 -7.34
C PRO A 168 -15.11 44.19 -8.01
N GLU A 169 -15.18 44.28 -9.34
CA GLU A 169 -14.38 45.22 -10.14
C GLU A 169 -14.66 46.65 -9.65
N LEU A 170 -13.84 47.14 -8.73
CA LEU A 170 -13.73 48.55 -8.40
C LEU A 170 -12.85 49.25 -9.45
N THR A 171 -13.37 49.38 -10.66
CA THR A 171 -12.82 50.19 -11.76
C THR A 171 -13.94 50.40 -12.77
N GLY A 172 -14.45 51.59 -13.09
CA GLY A 172 -14.17 52.98 -12.72
C GLY A 172 -15.25 53.85 -13.34
#